data_AF-A0A7R7XX53-F1
#
_entry.id   AF-A0A7R7XX53-F1
#
_cell.length_a   1.000
_cell.length_b   1.000
_cell.length_c   1.000
_cell.angle_alpha   90.00
_cell.angle_beta   90.00
_cell.angle_gamma   90.00
#
_symmetry.space_group_name_H-M   'P 1'
#
loop_
_entity.id
_entity.type
_entity.pdbx_description
1 polymer ?
#
loop_
_entity_poly.entity_id
_entity_poly.type
_entity_poly.pdbx_seq_one_letter_code
_entity_poly.pdbx_strand_id
1 'polypeptide(L)'
;MYHLGLFGCRPPVEPFPVELEEVTMEQVEMLGKLPDRWWNEWEARSDWFDEDGRKNVREDLQQWYGNTHRDWETRFAEYIREPRERHGFEFFSAEEEVGFRGMINFMLVLEPSKRATIDGVVECEWMQRWGLPEWRRMQETISQHT
;
A
#
# COMPACT_ATOMS: atom_id res chain seq x y z
N MET A 1 22.75 -7.13 7.03
CA MET A 1 22.19 -7.70 5.79
C MET A 1 20.75 -7.23 5.74
N TYR A 2 20.39 -6.35 4.81
CA TYR A 2 19.01 -5.84 4.73
C TYR A 2 18.14 -6.92 4.11
N HIS A 3 17.09 -7.35 4.81
CA HIS A 3 16.05 -8.19 4.25
C HIS A 3 14.95 -7.25 3.73
N LEU A 4 14.82 -7.12 2.41
CA LEU A 4 13.69 -6.43 1.80
C LEU A 4 12.52 -7.41 1.73
N GLY A 5 11.41 -7.06 2.39
CA GLY A 5 10.17 -7.81 2.29
C GLY A 5 9.47 -7.58 0.96
N LEU A 6 8.27 -8.14 0.80
CA LEU A 6 7.41 -7.90 -0.37
C LEU A 6 7.20 -6.39 -0.62
N PHE A 7 6.95 -5.64 0.45
CA PHE A 7 6.78 -4.18 0.44
C PHE A 7 8.08 -3.40 0.60
N GLY A 8 9.22 -4.02 0.31
CA GLY A 8 10.51 -3.35 0.37
C GLY A 8 10.91 -2.96 1.79
N CYS A 9 11.25 -1.68 1.99
CA CYS A 9 11.92 -1.21 3.22
C CYS A 9 10.98 -0.54 4.23
N ARG A 10 9.73 -0.23 3.84
CA ARG A 10 8.72 0.40 4.70
C ARG A 10 7.33 -0.19 4.43
N PRO A 11 6.45 -0.23 5.44
CA PRO A 11 5.08 -0.69 5.25
C PRO A 11 4.29 0.29 4.37
N PRO A 12 3.22 -0.17 3.69
CA PRO A 12 2.35 0.71 2.91
C PRO A 12 1.61 1.77 3.73
N VAL A 13 1.35 1.51 5.01
CA VAL A 13 0.75 2.42 6.00
C VAL A 13 1.80 2.69 7.08
N GLU A 14 1.99 3.94 7.50
CA GLU A 14 3.03 4.26 8.49
C GLU A 14 2.78 3.51 9.82
N PRO A 15 3.83 2.97 10.46
CA PRO A 15 3.67 2.01 11.57
C PRO A 15 3.50 2.63 12.94
N PHE A 16 3.61 3.95 13.08
CA PHE A 16 3.56 4.64 14.38
C PHE A 16 2.50 5.75 14.48
N PRO A 17 1.24 5.53 14.08
CA PRO A 17 0.17 6.44 14.44
C PRO A 17 -0.07 6.35 15.95
N VAL A 18 -0.13 7.50 16.61
CA VAL A 18 -0.38 7.60 18.06
C VAL A 18 -1.88 7.49 18.35
N GLU A 19 -2.71 7.98 17.42
CA GLU A 19 -4.16 8.09 17.59
C GLU A 19 -4.92 7.46 16.42
N LEU A 20 -6.19 7.10 16.66
CA LEU A 20 -7.05 6.51 15.62
C LEU A 20 -7.20 7.44 14.40
N GLU A 21 -7.25 8.75 14.63
CA GLU A 21 -7.36 9.74 13.57
C GLU A 21 -6.13 9.75 12.64
N GLU A 22 -4.94 9.52 13.19
CA GLU A 22 -3.71 9.37 12.40
C GLU A 22 -3.73 8.08 11.56
N VAL A 23 -4.30 6.99 12.09
CA VAL A 23 -4.50 5.76 11.32
C VAL A 23 -5.41 6.01 10.13
N THR A 24 -6.54 6.70 10.35
CA THR A 24 -7.50 7.04 9.29
C THR A 24 -6.88 7.99 8.27
N MET A 25 -6.10 8.97 8.73
CA MET A 25 -5.34 9.87 7.87
C MET A 25 -4.35 9.13 6.98
N GLU A 26 -3.59 8.18 7.52
CA GLU A 26 -2.65 7.35 6.76
C GLU A 26 -3.36 6.46 5.73
N GLN A 27 -4.53 5.93 6.06
CA GLN A 27 -5.36 5.18 5.12
C GLN A 27 -5.85 6.05 3.97
N VAL A 28 -6.28 7.29 4.24
CA VAL A 28 -6.72 8.23 3.21
C VAL A 28 -5.56 8.67 2.33
N GLU A 29 -4.40 8.96 2.93
CA GLU A 29 -3.20 9.34 2.17
C GLU A 29 -2.75 8.21 1.26
N MET A 30 -2.81 6.94 1.71
CA MET A 30 -2.41 5.78 0.91
C MET A 30 -3.44 5.40 -0.17
N LEU A 31 -4.72 5.31 0.21
CA LEU A 31 -5.78 4.66 -0.60
C LEU A 31 -6.75 5.66 -1.26
N GLY A 32 -6.64 6.95 -0.91
CA GLY A 32 -7.53 8.01 -1.37
C GLY A 32 -8.70 8.29 -0.42
N LYS A 33 -9.54 9.25 -0.82
CA LYS A 33 -10.68 9.73 -0.04
C LYS A 33 -11.62 8.58 0.38
N LEU A 34 -12.07 8.61 1.64
CA LEU A 34 -13.09 7.68 2.13
C LEU A 34 -14.42 7.84 1.34
N PRO A 35 -15.23 6.78 1.27
CA PRO A 35 -16.63 6.89 0.87
C PRO A 35 -17.35 8.00 1.66
N ASP A 36 -18.20 8.78 0.98
CA ASP A 36 -18.81 10.01 1.56
C ASP A 36 -19.46 9.80 2.92
N ARG A 37 -20.11 8.65 3.15
CA ARG A 37 -20.73 8.35 4.46
C ARG A 37 -19.74 8.37 5.62
N TRP A 38 -18.51 7.89 5.40
CA TRP A 38 -17.46 7.88 6.41
C TRP A 38 -16.67 9.18 6.40
N TRP A 39 -16.47 9.77 5.21
CA TRP A 39 -15.83 11.07 5.09
C TRP A 39 -16.57 12.14 5.89
N ASN A 40 -17.90 12.17 5.80
CA ASN A 40 -18.72 13.16 6.49
C ASN A 40 -18.81 12.93 8.00
N GLU A 41 -18.64 11.69 8.47
CA GLU A 41 -18.61 11.35 9.90
C GLU A 41 -17.24 11.63 10.53
N TRP A 42 -16.18 11.69 9.74
CA TRP A 42 -14.83 11.95 10.22
C TRP A 42 -14.62 13.45 10.50
N GLU A 43 -14.83 13.88 11.74
CA GLU A 43 -14.74 15.29 12.15
C GLU A 43 -13.32 15.84 12.03
N ALA A 44 -12.30 15.05 12.39
CA ALA A 44 -10.91 15.47 12.38
C ALA A 44 -10.29 15.56 10.96
N ARG A 45 -11.02 15.18 9.90
CA ARG A 45 -10.48 15.16 8.52
C ARG A 45 -9.86 16.49 8.08
N SER A 46 -10.43 17.61 8.53
CA SER A 46 -10.00 18.96 8.17
C SER A 46 -8.62 19.34 8.73
N ASP A 47 -8.08 18.52 9.64
CA ASP A 47 -6.74 18.69 10.18
C ASP A 47 -5.68 18.33 9.14
N TRP A 48 -6.01 17.47 8.17
CA TRP A 48 -5.07 16.94 7.19
C TRP A 48 -5.51 17.07 5.73
N PHE A 49 -6.81 17.26 5.45
CA PHE A 49 -7.36 17.23 4.09
C PHE A 49 -8.37 18.33 3.82
N ASP A 50 -8.49 18.73 2.55
CA ASP A 50 -9.61 19.52 2.06
C ASP A 50 -10.87 18.65 1.84
N GLU A 51 -12.02 19.25 1.53
CA GLU A 51 -13.28 18.50 1.35
C GLU A 51 -13.26 17.54 0.15
N ASP A 52 -12.33 17.71 -0.79
CA ASP A 52 -12.11 16.79 -1.91
C ASP A 52 -11.16 15.63 -1.55
N GLY A 53 -10.65 15.60 -0.32
CA GLY A 53 -9.71 14.58 0.16
C GLY A 53 -8.27 14.80 -0.29
N ARG A 54 -7.90 16.00 -0.76
CA ARG A 54 -6.52 16.35 -1.06
C ARG A 54 -5.80 16.80 0.19
N LYS A 55 -4.51 16.48 0.31
CA LYS A 55 -3.71 16.84 1.48
C LYS A 55 -3.68 18.36 1.64
N ASN A 56 -4.13 18.82 2.80
CA ASN A 56 -4.19 20.23 3.20
C ASN A 56 -4.11 20.31 4.74
N VAL A 57 -2.91 20.07 5.27
CA VAL A 57 -2.60 20.06 6.70
C VAL A 57 -2.82 21.45 7.29
N ARG A 58 -3.58 21.50 8.39
CA ARG A 58 -3.85 22.72 9.15
C ARG A 58 -2.54 23.32 9.67
N GLU A 59 -2.44 24.65 9.66
CA GLU A 59 -1.19 25.40 9.88
C GLU A 59 -0.47 25.03 11.19
N ASP A 60 -1.20 24.84 12.29
CA ASP A 60 -0.68 24.43 13.61
C ASP A 60 -0.06 23.02 13.62
N LEU A 61 -0.45 22.17 12.67
CA LEU A 61 0.02 20.79 12.53
C LEU A 61 1.18 20.67 11.52
N GLN A 62 1.47 21.72 10.74
CA GLN A 62 2.51 21.67 9.70
C GLN A 62 3.93 21.50 10.23
N GLN A 63 4.15 21.72 11.53
CA GLN A 63 5.42 21.40 12.19
C GLN A 63 5.69 19.88 12.26
N TRP A 64 4.64 19.04 12.18
CA TRP A 64 4.72 17.59 12.29
C TRP A 64 4.36 16.88 10.97
N TYR A 65 3.43 17.44 10.20
CA TYR A 65 2.94 16.82 8.95
C TYR A 65 3.14 17.74 7.75
N GLY A 66 3.52 17.17 6.61
CA GLY A 66 3.68 17.89 5.35
C GLY A 66 2.42 17.88 4.49
N ASN A 67 2.41 18.75 3.47
CA ASN A 67 1.38 18.79 2.42
C ASN A 67 1.71 17.94 1.19
N THR A 68 2.82 17.19 1.24
CA THR A 68 3.16 16.26 0.16
C THR A 68 2.22 15.07 0.22
N HIS A 69 1.41 14.91 -0.83
CA HIS A 69 0.57 13.73 -1.01
C HIS A 69 1.45 12.50 -1.28
N ARG A 70 1.29 11.45 -0.49
CA ARG A 70 2.05 10.19 -0.61
C ARG A 70 1.11 9.01 -0.80
N ASP A 71 0.49 8.95 -1.98
CA ASP A 71 -0.37 7.83 -2.36
C ASP A 71 0.39 6.53 -2.58
N TRP A 72 -0.35 5.46 -2.85
CA TRP A 72 0.23 4.17 -3.18
C TRP A 72 1.25 4.21 -4.31
N GLU A 73 1.08 5.04 -5.36
CA GLU A 73 2.06 5.12 -6.45
C GLU A 73 3.39 5.69 -5.95
N THR A 74 3.31 6.78 -5.20
CA THR A 74 4.45 7.45 -4.59
C THR A 74 5.17 6.53 -3.61
N ARG A 75 4.41 5.91 -2.68
CA ARG A 75 4.95 4.97 -1.69
C ARG A 75 5.55 3.72 -2.35
N PHE A 76 4.96 3.21 -3.43
CA PHE A 76 5.53 2.07 -4.17
C PHE A 76 6.92 2.40 -4.70
N ALA A 77 7.08 3.56 -5.33
CA ALA A 77 8.37 4.00 -5.84
C ALA A 77 9.40 4.15 -4.71
N GLU A 78 9.06 4.93 -3.67
CA GLU A 78 9.97 5.25 -2.57
C GLU A 78 10.32 4.04 -1.68
N TYR A 79 9.35 3.14 -1.42
CA TYR A 79 9.51 2.09 -0.39
C TYR A 79 9.82 0.73 -0.97
N ILE A 80 9.53 0.50 -2.25
CA ILE A 80 9.73 -0.80 -2.91
C ILE A 80 10.77 -0.68 -4.01
N ARG A 81 10.53 0.19 -5.00
CA ARG A 81 11.37 0.27 -6.19
C ARG A 81 12.77 0.83 -5.90
N GLU A 82 12.86 2.05 -5.38
CA GLU A 82 14.15 2.70 -5.10
C GLU A 82 15.01 1.92 -4.09
N PRO A 83 14.45 1.32 -3.02
CA PRO A 83 15.26 0.55 -2.09
C PRO A 83 15.78 -0.75 -2.69
N ARG A 84 15.02 -1.41 -3.57
CA ARG A 84 15.51 -2.58 -4.32
C ARG A 84 16.65 -2.18 -5.25
N GLU A 85 16.53 -1.05 -5.92
CA GLU A 85 17.59 -0.49 -6.78
C GLU A 85 18.87 -0.22 -6.02
N ARG A 86 18.76 0.55 -4.93
CA ARG A 86 19.89 0.96 -4.10
C ARG A 86 20.67 -0.23 -3.53
N HIS A 87 19.99 -1.33 -3.22
CA HIS A 87 20.58 -2.50 -2.60
C HIS A 87 20.84 -3.66 -3.57
N GLY A 88 20.60 -3.47 -4.88
CA GLY A 88 20.87 -4.48 -5.91
C GLY A 88 19.98 -5.73 -5.83
N PHE A 89 18.75 -5.58 -5.33
CA PHE A 89 17.75 -6.66 -5.33
C PHE A 89 17.08 -6.77 -6.69
N GLU A 90 16.49 -7.93 -6.96
CA GLU A 90 15.71 -8.15 -8.17
C GLU A 90 14.54 -7.16 -8.26
N PHE A 91 14.35 -6.63 -9.47
CA PHE A 91 13.34 -5.65 -9.80
C PHE A 91 12.09 -6.33 -10.31
N PHE A 92 10.95 -5.69 -10.04
CA PHE A 92 9.76 -5.95 -10.82
C PHE A 92 10.05 -5.62 -12.29
N SER A 93 9.69 -6.52 -13.19
CA SER A 93 9.52 -6.11 -14.59
C SER A 93 8.39 -5.07 -14.68
N ALA A 94 8.37 -4.25 -15.73
CA ALA A 94 7.31 -3.24 -15.91
C ALA A 94 5.89 -3.87 -15.88
N GLU A 95 5.73 -5.06 -16.45
CA GLU A 95 4.46 -5.80 -16.43
C GLU A 95 4.12 -6.32 -15.04
N GLU A 96 5.10 -6.89 -14.35
CA GLU A 96 4.90 -7.41 -13.00
C GLU A 96 4.55 -6.30 -12.01
N GLU A 97 5.16 -5.14 -12.14
CA GLU A 97 4.84 -3.99 -11.30
C GLU A 97 3.38 -3.56 -11.48
N VAL A 98 2.92 -3.43 -12.73
CA VAL A 98 1.52 -3.10 -13.02
C VAL A 98 0.59 -4.16 -12.43
N GLY A 99 0.93 -5.44 -12.61
CA GLY A 99 0.18 -6.55 -12.03
C GLY A 99 0.12 -6.48 -10.49
N PHE A 100 1.27 -6.26 -9.85
CA PHE A 100 1.37 -6.22 -8.39
C PHE A 100 0.57 -5.05 -7.81
N ARG A 101 0.73 -3.86 -8.40
CA ARG A 101 -0.04 -2.68 -8.01
C ARG A 101 -1.54 -2.90 -8.22
N GLY A 102 -1.93 -3.55 -9.32
CA GLY A 102 -3.31 -3.97 -9.57
C GLY A 102 -3.85 -4.89 -8.48
N MET A 103 -3.10 -5.91 -8.08
CA MET A 103 -3.47 -6.81 -6.99
C MET A 103 -3.64 -6.07 -5.66
N ILE A 104 -2.69 -5.18 -5.29
CA ILE A 104 -2.79 -4.39 -4.05
C ILE A 104 -4.02 -3.50 -4.05
N ASN A 105 -4.33 -2.82 -5.16
CA ASN A 105 -5.54 -2.01 -5.29
C ASN A 105 -6.83 -2.87 -5.22
N PHE A 106 -6.77 -4.13 -5.65
CA PHE A 106 -7.88 -5.07 -5.57
C PHE A 106 -8.13 -5.57 -4.14
N MET A 107 -7.06 -5.73 -3.36
CA MET A 107 -7.11 -6.16 -1.96
C MET A 107 -7.44 -5.02 -0.99
N LEU A 108 -6.85 -3.84 -1.19
CA LEU A 108 -6.90 -2.71 -0.25
C LEU A 108 -7.95 -1.67 -0.66
N VAL A 109 -9.19 -2.12 -0.82
CA VAL A 109 -10.32 -1.22 -1.06
C VAL A 109 -10.91 -0.77 0.28
N LEU A 110 -11.06 0.54 0.48
CA LEU A 110 -11.60 1.11 1.73
C LEU A 110 -12.96 0.51 2.08
N GLU A 111 -13.84 0.40 1.09
CA GLU A 111 -15.15 -0.26 1.18
C GLU A 111 -15.01 -1.80 1.23
N PRO A 112 -15.27 -2.48 2.36
CA PRO A 112 -15.09 -3.92 2.50
C PRO A 112 -15.93 -4.72 1.51
N SER A 113 -17.16 -4.25 1.23
CA SER A 113 -18.06 -4.91 0.27
C SER A 113 -17.56 -4.88 -1.17
N LYS A 114 -16.58 -4.02 -1.48
CA LYS A 114 -15.93 -3.90 -2.79
C LYS A 114 -14.54 -4.54 -2.82
N ARG A 115 -14.02 -5.05 -1.71
CA ARG A 115 -12.73 -5.77 -1.69
C ARG A 115 -12.86 -7.07 -2.47
N ALA A 116 -11.76 -7.46 -3.10
CA ALA A 116 -11.66 -8.76 -3.73
C ALA A 116 -11.90 -9.90 -2.75
N THR A 117 -12.56 -10.95 -3.22
CA THR A 117 -12.59 -12.23 -2.52
C THR A 117 -11.23 -12.91 -2.61
N ILE A 118 -10.97 -13.90 -1.75
CA ILE A 118 -9.75 -14.70 -1.81
C ILE A 118 -9.60 -15.33 -3.19
N ASP A 119 -10.66 -15.93 -3.73
CA ASP A 119 -10.67 -16.53 -5.06
C ASP A 119 -10.31 -15.50 -6.14
N GLY A 120 -10.89 -14.30 -6.07
CA GLY A 120 -10.56 -13.22 -7.00
C GLY A 120 -9.11 -12.76 -6.91
N VAL A 121 -8.51 -12.70 -5.72
CA VAL A 121 -7.09 -12.38 -5.55
C VAL A 121 -6.23 -13.50 -6.14
N VAL A 122 -6.55 -14.76 -5.87
CA VAL A 122 -5.80 -15.90 -6.39
C VAL A 122 -5.86 -15.96 -7.91
N GLU A 123 -7.00 -15.61 -8.51
CA GLU A 123 -7.22 -15.58 -9.96
C GLU A 123 -6.66 -14.33 -10.65
N CYS A 124 -6.22 -13.31 -9.89
CA CYS A 124 -5.71 -12.09 -10.49
C CYS A 124 -4.42 -12.34 -11.27
N GLU A 125 -4.15 -11.47 -12.27
CA GLU A 125 -3.02 -11.62 -13.18
C GLU A 125 -1.69 -11.81 -12.42
N TRP A 126 -1.46 -11.02 -11.37
CA TRP A 126 -0.19 -11.07 -10.67
C TRP A 126 0.03 -12.42 -9.98
N MET A 127 -1.00 -12.94 -9.32
CA MET A 127 -0.93 -14.26 -8.68
C MET A 127 -0.75 -15.38 -9.70
N GLN A 128 -1.42 -15.32 -10.85
CA GLN A 128 -1.31 -16.38 -11.86
C GLN A 128 0.06 -16.40 -12.56
N ARG A 129 0.63 -15.23 -12.86
CA ARG A 129 1.88 -15.11 -13.64
C ARG A 129 3.15 -15.15 -12.78
N TRP A 130 3.11 -14.60 -11.56
CA TRP A 130 4.30 -14.49 -10.69
C TRP A 130 4.09 -15.14 -9.32
N GLY A 131 3.01 -14.80 -8.59
CA GLY A 131 2.82 -15.26 -7.21
C GLY A 131 2.74 -16.79 -7.03
N LEU A 132 1.81 -17.46 -7.73
CA LEU A 132 1.61 -18.91 -7.64
C LEU A 132 2.78 -19.72 -8.22
N PRO A 133 3.40 -19.33 -9.36
CA PRO A 133 4.62 -19.99 -9.82
C PRO A 133 5.76 -19.96 -8.80
N GLU A 134 6.05 -18.81 -8.18
CA GLU A 134 7.09 -18.72 -7.15
C GLU A 134 6.75 -19.54 -5.90
N TRP A 135 5.49 -19.50 -5.46
CA TRP A 135 5.04 -20.31 -4.34
C TRP A 135 5.24 -21.82 -4.59
N ARG A 136 4.91 -22.32 -5.79
CA ARG A 136 5.15 -23.74 -6.14
C ARG A 136 6.62 -24.11 -6.13
N ARG A 137 7.49 -23.28 -6.73
CA ARG A 137 8.95 -23.50 -6.71
C ARG A 137 9.50 -23.56 -5.28
N MET A 138 9.00 -22.69 -4.41
CA MET A 138 9.36 -22.71 -2.98
C MET A 138 8.92 -24.01 -2.30
N GLN A 139 7.68 -24.46 -2.53
CA GLN A 139 7.16 -25.72 -1.97
C GLN A 139 7.97 -26.94 -2.43
N GLU A 140 8.32 -27.01 -3.71
CA GLU A 140 9.15 -28.09 -4.26
C GLU A 140 10.56 -28.10 -3.63
N THR A 141 11.16 -26.91 -3.46
CA THR A 141 12.48 -26.76 -2.84
C THR A 141 12.46 -27.25 -1.39
N ILE A 142 11.45 -26.86 -0.61
CA ILE A 142 11.28 -27.28 0.80
C ILE A 142 11.10 -28.80 0.89
N SER A 143 10.28 -29.37 0.00
CA SER A 143 9.99 -30.81 -0.02
C SER A 143 11.20 -31.66 -0.40
N GLN A 144 12.19 -31.11 -1.12
CA GLN A 144 13.44 -31.80 -1.45
C GLN A 144 14.46 -31.82 -0.30
N HIS A 145 14.27 -30.98 0.72
CA HIS A 145 15.19 -30.83 1.85
C HIS A 145 14.61 -31.38 3.17
N THR A 146 13.47 -32.08 3.09
CA THR A 146 12.81 -32.78 4.21
C THR A 146 12.84 -34.27 3.97
#